data_AF-Q7MRU1-F1
#
_entry.id   AF-Q7MRU1-F1
#
_cell.length_a   1.000
_cell.length_b   1.000
_cell.length_c   1.000
_cell.angle_alpha   90.00
_cell.angle_beta   90.00
_cell.angle_gamma   90.00
#
_symmetry.space_group_name_H-M   'P 1'
#
loop_
_entity.id
_entity.type
_entity.pdbx_description
1 polymer ?
#
loop_
_entity_poly.entity_id
_entity_poly.type
_entity_poly.pdbx_seq_one_letter_code
_entity_poly.pdbx_strand_id
1 'polypeptide(L)'
;MKHFIRFFVSLLVAMIWYHLGGGMEVAIFFFLALWAILSLNPIKFQNPRLREEYIEKLKRAKERKRELEEARLVEKKRLKDDGMDKEEKMRLDFENLKKKTLY
;
A
#
# COMPACT_ATOMS: atom_id res chain seq x y z
N MET A 1 9.19 -20.93 -9.75
CA MET A 1 10.14 -21.59 -10.68
C MET A 1 11.61 -21.19 -10.49
N LYS A 2 11.98 -19.90 -10.48
CA LYS A 2 13.42 -19.49 -10.39
C LYS A 2 14.17 -20.03 -9.17
N HIS A 3 13.53 -20.08 -8.00
CA HIS A 3 14.14 -20.63 -6.77
C HIS A 3 14.34 -22.15 -6.83
N PHE A 4 13.39 -22.89 -7.41
CA PHE A 4 13.52 -24.33 -7.63
C PHE A 4 14.70 -24.66 -8.55
N ILE A 5 14.86 -23.94 -9.66
CA ILE A 5 15.98 -24.15 -10.59
C ILE A 5 17.32 -23.90 -9.87
N ARG A 6 17.44 -22.81 -9.10
CA ARG A 6 18.66 -22.49 -8.34
C ARG A 6 18.99 -23.56 -7.31
N PHE A 7 17.99 -24.14 -6.65
CA PHE A 7 18.13 -25.25 -5.71
C PHE A 7 18.64 -26.52 -6.40
N PHE A 8 18.06 -26.91 -7.53
CA PHE A 8 18.52 -28.09 -8.27
C PHE A 8 19.94 -27.92 -8.82
N VAL A 9 20.28 -26.72 -9.29
CA VAL A 9 21.64 -26.41 -9.75
C VAL A 9 22.64 -26.51 -8.61
N SER A 10 22.35 -25.94 -7.43
CA SER A 10 23.25 -26.06 -6.29
C SER A 10 23.38 -27.52 -5.81
N LEU A 11 22.29 -28.29 -5.85
CA LEU A 11 22.29 -29.71 -5.49
C LEU A 11 23.15 -30.54 -6.45
N LEU A 12 23.03 -30.32 -7.76
CA LEU A 12 23.83 -31.01 -8.78
C LEU A 12 25.33 -30.74 -8.58
N VAL A 13 25.72 -29.48 -8.36
CA VAL A 13 27.12 -29.12 -8.13
C VAL A 13 27.68 -29.79 -6.88
N ALA A 14 26.89 -29.82 -5.79
CA ALA A 14 27.29 -30.48 -4.55
C ALA A 14 27.44 -32.01 -4.71
N MET A 15 26.53 -32.65 -5.45
CA MET A 15 26.62 -34.09 -5.74
C MET A 15 27.83 -34.43 -6.61
N ILE A 16 28.11 -33.63 -7.63
CA ILE A 16 29.31 -33.80 -8.48
C ILE A 16 30.57 -33.68 -7.62
N TRP A 17 30.62 -32.70 -6.72
CA TRP A 17 31.75 -32.50 -5.82
C TRP A 17 31.97 -33.68 -4.87
N TYR A 18 30.89 -34.19 -4.27
CA TYR A 18 30.93 -35.37 -3.41
C TYR A 18 31.44 -36.61 -4.17
N HIS A 19 31.02 -36.79 -5.42
CA HIS A 19 31.42 -37.94 -6.23
C HIS A 19 32.89 -37.89 -6.68
N LEU A 20 33.50 -36.70 -6.73
CA LEU A 20 34.92 -36.50 -7.04
C LEU A 20 35.86 -36.75 -5.84
N GLY A 21 35.36 -37.31 -4.75
CA GLY A 21 36.12 -37.59 -3.53
C GLY A 21 36.12 -36.45 -2.51
N GLY A 22 35.26 -35.44 -2.70
CA GLY A 22 35.05 -34.39 -1.71
C GLY A 22 34.38 -34.93 -0.44
N GLY A 23 34.90 -34.56 0.73
CA GLY A 23 34.27 -34.88 2.02
C GLY A 23 32.83 -34.36 2.10
N MET A 24 31.99 -35.09 2.84
CA MET A 24 30.57 -34.78 2.97
C MET A 24 30.36 -33.37 3.56
N GLU A 25 31.19 -32.94 4.50
CA GLU A 25 31.10 -31.60 5.07
C GLU A 25 31.35 -30.52 4.02
N VAL A 26 32.31 -30.75 3.13
CA VAL A 26 32.69 -29.82 2.07
C VAL A 26 31.59 -29.73 1.00
N ALA A 27 30.98 -30.86 0.65
CA ALA A 27 29.86 -30.88 -0.30
C ALA A 27 28.62 -30.14 0.24
N ILE A 28 28.29 -30.33 1.52
CA ILE A 28 27.19 -29.62 2.19
C ILE A 28 27.50 -28.11 2.26
N PHE A 29 28.73 -27.75 2.61
CA PHE A 29 29.14 -26.35 2.62
C PHE A 29 29.01 -25.70 1.23
N PHE A 30 29.50 -26.37 0.19
CA PHE A 30 29.36 -25.88 -1.19
C PHE A 30 27.90 -25.72 -1.61
N PHE A 31 27.04 -26.68 -1.26
CA PHE A 31 25.61 -26.60 -1.53
C PHE A 31 25.00 -25.33 -0.92
N LEU A 32 25.22 -25.10 0.39
CA LEU A 32 24.66 -23.97 1.11
C LEU A 32 25.21 -22.63 0.59
N ALA A 33 26.52 -22.56 0.33
CA ALA A 33 27.18 -21.36 -0.19
C ALA A 33 26.64 -20.97 -1.58
N LEU A 34 26.61 -21.93 -2.52
CA LEU A 34 26.06 -21.70 -3.86
C LEU A 34 24.59 -21.35 -3.83
N TRP A 35 23.80 -22.06 -3.02
CA TRP A 35 22.37 -21.80 -2.91
C TRP A 35 22.10 -20.40 -2.35
N ALA A 36 22.86 -19.97 -1.34
CA ALA A 36 22.77 -18.62 -0.78
C ALA A 36 23.11 -17.57 -1.85
N ILE A 37 24.26 -17.68 -2.52
CA ILE A 37 24.70 -16.73 -3.54
C ILE A 37 23.70 -16.62 -4.68
N LEU A 38 23.19 -17.75 -5.18
CA LEU A 38 22.20 -17.77 -6.26
C LEU A 38 20.83 -17.25 -5.80
N SER A 39 20.52 -17.37 -4.51
CA SER A 39 19.26 -16.88 -3.92
C SER A 39 19.29 -15.39 -3.65
N LEU A 40 20.47 -14.80 -3.41
CA LEU A 40 20.65 -13.36 -3.38
C LEU A 40 20.29 -12.81 -4.76
N ASN A 41 19.09 -12.22 -4.89
CA ASN A 41 18.76 -11.48 -6.08
C ASN A 41 19.64 -10.23 -6.09
N PRO A 42 20.46 -10.00 -7.14
CA PRO A 42 21.16 -8.74 -7.26
C PRO A 42 20.14 -7.62 -7.25
N ILE A 43 20.45 -6.53 -6.53
CA ILE A 43 19.63 -5.31 -6.52
C ILE A 43 19.54 -4.86 -7.98
N LYS A 44 18.42 -5.20 -8.63
CA LYS A 44 18.21 -4.81 -10.01
C LYS A 44 18.12 -3.30 -10.01
N PHE A 45 18.97 -2.67 -10.81
CA PHE A 45 18.85 -1.26 -11.11
C PHE A 45 17.46 -1.06 -11.75
N GLN A 46 16.50 -0.58 -10.95
CA GLN A 46 15.21 -0.20 -11.48
C GLN A 46 15.44 1.00 -12.39
N ASN A 47 14.87 0.97 -13.60
CA ASN A 47 15.00 2.09 -14.52
C ASN A 47 14.50 3.36 -13.80
N PRO A 48 15.33 4.42 -13.67
CA PRO A 48 14.99 5.61 -12.90
C PRO A 48 13.66 6.23 -13.34
N ARG A 49 13.33 6.15 -14.64
CA ARG A 49 12.04 6.63 -15.18
C ARG A 49 10.84 5.87 -14.63
N LEU A 50 10.93 4.54 -14.53
CA LEU A 50 9.84 3.71 -13.98
C LEU A 50 9.62 4.00 -12.48
N ARG A 51 10.71 4.32 -11.76
CA ARG A 51 10.62 4.70 -10.35
C ARG A 51 9.93 6.06 -10.20
N GLU A 52 10.28 7.04 -11.03
CA GLU A 52 9.66 8.36 -11.03
C GLU A 52 8.17 8.29 -11.36
N GLU A 53 7.78 7.56 -12.40
CA GLU A 53 6.37 7.36 -12.75
C GLU A 53 5.58 6.71 -11.61
N TYR A 54 6.17 5.74 -10.90
CA TYR A 54 5.52 5.08 -9.77
C TYR A 54 5.32 6.06 -8.59
N ILE A 55 6.34 6.86 -8.28
CA ILE A 55 6.26 7.89 -7.23
C ILE A 55 5.21 8.94 -7.60
N GLU A 56 5.17 9.36 -8.87
CA GLU A 56 4.19 10.33 -9.34
C GLU A 56 2.76 9.80 -9.26
N LYS A 57 2.53 8.53 -9.65
CA LYS A 57 1.23 7.87 -9.48
C LYS A 57 0.79 7.82 -8.03
N LEU A 58 1.71 7.50 -7.10
CA LEU A 58 1.43 7.51 -5.67
C LEU A 58 1.05 8.90 -5.16
N LYS A 59 1.79 9.93 -5.58
CA LYS A 59 1.52 11.31 -5.18
C LYS A 59 0.15 11.78 -5.67
N ARG A 60 -0.18 11.56 -6.95
CA ARG A 60 -1.49 11.88 -7.54
C ARG A 60 -2.63 11.10 -6.86
N ALA A 61 -2.40 9.85 -6.47
CA ALA A 61 -3.40 9.09 -5.73
C ALA A 61 -3.67 9.66 -4.33
N LYS A 62 -2.63 10.17 -3.65
CA LYS A 62 -2.76 10.80 -2.34
C LYS A 62 -3.47 12.16 -2.43
N GLU A 63 -3.13 12.97 -3.44
CA GLU A 63 -3.77 14.27 -3.70
C GLU A 63 -5.28 14.10 -3.95
N ARG A 64 -5.68 13.18 -4.86
CA ARG A 64 -7.11 12.91 -5.11
C ARG A 64 -7.88 12.46 -3.87
N LYS A 65 -7.27 11.67 -3.00
CA LYS A 65 -7.93 11.26 -1.74
C LYS A 65 -8.16 12.46 -0.83
N ARG A 66 -7.18 13.37 -0.73
CA ARG A 66 -7.29 14.58 0.07
C ARG A 66 -8.38 15.51 -0.47
N GLU A 67 -8.41 15.73 -1.78
CA GLU A 67 -9.45 16.54 -2.43
C GLU A 67 -10.86 15.99 -2.16
N LEU A 68 -11.05 14.67 -2.25
CA LEU A 68 -12.33 14.03 -1.96
C LEU A 68 -12.74 14.18 -0.49
N GLU A 69 -11.78 14.12 0.44
CA GLU A 69 -12.04 14.28 1.86
C GLU A 69 -12.39 15.75 2.20
N GLU A 70 -11.69 16.70 1.61
CA GLU A 70 -11.99 18.13 1.73
C GLU A 70 -13.38 18.45 1.16
N ALA A 71 -13.73 17.90 -0.01
CA ALA A 71 -15.07 18.05 -0.59
C ALA A 71 -16.18 17.51 0.33
N ARG A 72 -15.97 16.32 0.93
CA ARG A 72 -16.91 15.73 1.90
C ARG A 72 -17.07 16.58 3.15
N LEU A 73 -16.00 17.20 3.64
CA LEU A 73 -16.07 18.09 4.80
C LEU A 73 -16.84 19.37 4.49
N VAL A 74 -16.65 19.94 3.31
CA VAL A 74 -17.39 21.13 2.87
C VAL A 74 -18.87 20.83 2.73
N GLU A 75 -19.24 19.71 2.09
CA GLU A 75 -20.62 19.29 1.93
C GLU A 75 -21.30 19.02 3.29
N LYS A 76 -20.59 18.35 4.21
CA LYS A 76 -21.08 18.10 5.57
C LYS A 76 -21.33 19.40 6.35
N LYS A 77 -20.45 20.41 6.21
CA LYS A 77 -20.65 21.72 6.84
C LYS A 77 -21.90 22.40 6.28
N ARG A 78 -22.03 22.44 4.95
CA ARG A 78 -23.19 23.04 4.28
C ARG A 78 -24.51 22.39 4.70
N LEU A 79 -24.57 21.07 4.79
CA LEU A 79 -25.76 20.36 5.28
C LEU A 79 -26.10 20.71 6.74
N LYS A 80 -25.08 20.94 7.58
CA LYS A 80 -25.28 21.33 8.98
C LYS A 80 -25.83 22.75 9.08
N ASP A 81 -25.25 23.68 8.32
CA ASP A 81 -25.67 25.08 8.29
C ASP A 81 -27.11 25.19 7.75
N ASP A 82 -27.42 24.51 6.63
CA ASP A 82 -28.78 24.44 6.07
C ASP A 82 -29.81 23.83 7.05
N GLY A 83 -29.38 22.92 7.93
CA GLY A 83 -30.22 22.32 8.97
C GLY A 83 -30.50 23.28 10.12
N MET A 84 -29.48 24.01 10.57
CA MET A 84 -29.61 25.03 11.62
C MET A 84 -30.52 26.18 11.18
N ASP A 85 -30.37 26.66 9.95
CA ASP A 85 -31.22 27.73 9.39
C ASP A 85 -32.71 27.32 9.33
N LYS A 86 -32.98 26.05 9.03
CA LYS A 86 -34.35 25.51 9.02
C LYS A 86 -34.93 25.39 10.43
N GLU A 87 -34.15 24.94 11.40
CA GLU A 87 -34.57 24.90 12.81
C GLU A 87 -34.86 26.30 13.36
N GLU A 88 -34.04 27.29 13.02
CA GLU A 88 -34.25 28.67 13.45
C GLU A 88 -35.54 29.26 12.87
N LYS A 89 -35.78 29.06 11.56
CA LYS A 89 -37.05 29.46 10.94
C LYS A 89 -38.26 28.80 11.60
N MET A 90 -38.18 27.48 11.86
CA MET A 90 -39.25 26.77 12.56
C MET A 90 -39.49 27.33 13.96
N ARG A 91 -38.44 27.64 14.72
CA ARG A 91 -38.56 28.24 16.07
C ARG A 91 -39.25 29.60 16.03
N LEU A 92 -38.85 30.47 15.10
CA LEU A 92 -39.45 31.79 14.92
C LEU A 92 -40.94 31.68 14.53
N ASP A 93 -41.28 30.77 13.61
CA ASP A 93 -42.66 30.52 13.21
C ASP A 93 -43.51 30.00 14.38
N PHE A 94 -42.97 29.09 15.21
CA PHE A 94 -43.63 28.61 16.43
C PHE A 94 -43.86 29.72 17.45
N GLU A 95 -42.89 30.60 17.69
CA GLU A 95 -43.05 31.74 18.61
C GLU A 95 -44.12 32.71 18.11
N ASN A 96 -44.12 33.02 16.82
CA ASN A 96 -45.12 33.90 16.20
C ASN A 96 -46.54 33.32 16.29
N LEU A 97 -46.70 32.01 16.08
CA LEU A 97 -47.98 31.30 16.23
C LEU A 97 -48.49 31.35 17.67
N LYS A 98 -47.61 31.15 18.65
CA LYS A 98 -47.95 31.20 20.08
C LYS A 98 -48.37 32.61 20.51
N LYS A 99 -47.69 33.64 19.99
CA LYS A 99 -48.04 35.04 20.26
C LYS A 99 -49.42 35.42 19.69
N LYS A 100 -49.79 34.86 18.53
CA LYS A 100 -51.07 35.10 17.86
C LYS A 100 -52.26 34.39 18.51
N THR A 101 -52.03 33.30 19.25
CA THR A 101 -53.07 32.56 19.99
C THR A 101 -53.31 33.11 21.40
N LEU A 102 -52.48 34.04 21.89
CA LEU A 102 -52.56 34.66 23.21
C LEU A 102 -53.23 36.04 23.21
N TYR A 103 -53.67 36.54 22.05
CA TYR A 103 -54.51 37.72 21.85
C TYR A 103 -55.83 37.30 21.21
#